data_AF-C0B8K8-F1
#
_entry.id   AF-C0B8K8-F1
#
_cell.length_a   1.000
_cell.length_b   1.000
_cell.length_c   1.000
_cell.angle_alpha   90.00
_cell.angle_beta   90.00
_cell.angle_gamma   90.00
#
_symmetry.space_group_name_H-M   'P 1'
#
loop_
_entity.id
_entity.type
_entity.pdbx_description
1 polymer ?
#
loop_
_entity_poly.entity_id
_entity_poly.type
_entity_poly.pdbx_seq_one_letter_code
_entity_poly.pdbx_strand_id
1 'polypeptide(L)' 'MKYLHELAERAKKKDIHLIFSHVNEQPMKVMKKDGFYELIGKENFHENIVSALDYAETLVK' A
#
# COMPACT_ATOMS: atom_id res chain seq x y z
N MET A 1 -12.54 6.62 1.11
CA MET A 1 -11.74 5.40 1.31
C MET A 1 -12.35 4.14 0.70
N LYS A 2 -13.68 4.01 0.60
CA LYS A 2 -14.37 2.87 -0.06
C LYS A 2 -13.65 2.25 -1.28
N TYR A 3 -13.32 3.04 -2.30
CA TYR A 3 -12.69 2.51 -3.53
C TYR A 3 -11.28 1.94 -3.33
N LEU A 4 -10.51 2.48 -2.37
CA LEU A 4 -9.20 1.93 -2.03
C LEU A 4 -9.32 0.59 -1.29
N HIS A 5 -10.31 0.45 -0.41
CA HIS A 5 -10.65 -0.83 0.21
C HIS A 5 -11.10 -1.85 -0.84
N GLU A 6 -11.98 -1.47 -1.77
CA GLU A 6 -12.40 -2.35 -2.87
C GLU A 6 -11.25 -2.73 -3.80
N LEU A 7 -10.26 -1.85 -3.99
CA LEU A 7 -9.02 -2.19 -4.70
C LEU A 7 -8.19 -3.21 -3.93
N ALA A 8 -7.96 -2.98 -2.64
CA ALA A 8 -7.20 -3.87 -1.76
C ALA A 8 -7.81 -5.28 -1.71
N GLU A 9 -9.13 -5.37 -1.55
CA GLU A 9 -9.85 -6.64 -1.55
C GLU A 9 -9.73 -7.38 -2.89
N ARG A 10 -9.84 -6.66 -4.01
CA ARG A 10 -9.68 -7.27 -5.34
C ARG A 10 -8.25 -7.71 -5.61
N ALA A 11 -7.26 -6.94 -5.15
CA ALA A 11 -5.85 -7.26 -5.30
C ALA A 11 -5.51 -8.52 -4.49
N LYS A 12 -5.91 -8.56 -3.21
CA LYS A 12 -5.73 -9.73 -2.33
C LYS A 12 -6.36 -11.00 -2.90
N LYS A 13 -7.58 -10.93 -3.45
CA LYS A 13 -8.25 -12.08 -4.08
C LYS A 13 -7.53 -12.63 -5.31
N LYS A 14 -6.66 -11.83 -5.93
CA LYS A 14 -5.90 -12.18 -7.13
C LYS A 14 -4.41 -12.40 -6.85
N ASP A 15 -4.03 -12.44 -5.58
CA ASP A 15 -2.63 -12.53 -5.16
C ASP A 15 -1.76 -11.40 -5.74
N ILE A 16 -2.32 -10.19 -5.79
CA ILE A 16 -1.63 -8.98 -6.20
C ILE A 16 -1.24 -8.18 -4.96
N HIS A 17 0.05 -7.89 -4.83
CA HIS A 17 0.58 -7.03 -3.78
C HIS A 17 0.35 -5.55 -4.12
N LEU A 18 -0.16 -4.78 -3.14
CA LEU A 18 -0.27 -3.32 -3.25
C LEU A 18 0.85 -2.67 -2.46
N ILE A 19 1.70 -1.93 -3.15
CA ILE A 19 2.82 -1.18 -2.57
C ILE A 19 2.63 0.29 -2.96
N PHE A 20 2.76 1.18 -1.97
CA PHE A 20 2.55 2.61 -2.12
C PHE A 20 3.88 3.34 -2.01
N SER A 21 4.28 4.05 -3.06
CA SER A 21 5.46 4.90 -3.07
C SER A 21 5.08 6.37 -2.87
N HIS A 22 5.80 7.07 -2.00
CA HIS A 22 5.72 8.52 -1.82
C HIS A 22 4.28 9.03 -1.63
N VAL A 23 3.57 8.47 -0.66
CA VAL A 23 2.24 8.99 -0.32
C VAL A 23 2.39 10.32 0.40
N ASN A 24 1.81 11.38 -0.15
CA ASN A 24 1.83 12.71 0.45
C ASN A 24 1.23 12.71 1.87
N GLU A 25 1.66 13.67 2.71
CA GLU A 25 1.27 13.72 4.12
C GLU A 25 -0.25 13.76 4.36
N GLN A 26 -0.98 14.55 3.57
CA GLN A 26 -2.43 14.69 3.73
C GLN A 26 -3.15 13.37 3.42
N PRO A 27 -2.93 12.71 2.25
CA PRO A 27 -3.42 11.36 2.02
C PRO A 27 -3.00 10.35 3.10
N MET A 28 -1.75 10.36 3.57
CA MET A 28 -1.29 9.46 4.63
C MET A 28 -2.08 9.61 5.93
N LYS A 29 -2.37 10.85 6.36
CA LYS A 29 -3.18 11.12 7.55
C LYS A 29 -4.59 10.53 7.41
N VAL A 30 -5.20 10.64 6.22
CA VAL A 30 -6.52 10.07 5.94
C VAL A 30 -6.46 8.53 5.95
N MET A 31 -5.46 7.93 5.29
CA MET A 31 -5.29 6.47 5.25
C MET A 31 -5.07 5.86 6.63
N LYS A 32 -4.28 6.50 7.50
CA LYS A 32 -4.07 6.08 8.89
C LYS A 32 -5.34 6.22 9.73
N LYS A 33 -6.05 7.35 9.62
CA LYS A 33 -7.30 7.58 10.36
C LYS A 33 -8.39 6.56 9.98
N ASP A 34 -8.41 6.15 8.71
CA ASP A 34 -9.36 5.17 8.18
C ASP A 34 -8.99 3.71 8.48
N GLY A 35 -7.77 3.43 8.96
CA GLY A 35 -7.26 2.07 9.18
C GLY A 35 -6.77 1.36 7.91
N PHE A 36 -6.76 2.06 6.77
CA PHE A 36 -6.29 1.52 5.50
C PHE A 36 -4.77 1.25 5.51
N TYR A 37 -4.01 2.09 6.21
CA TYR A 37 -2.57 1.91 6.38
C TYR A 37 -2.24 0.57 7.06
N GLU A 38 -2.98 0.23 8.11
CA GLU A 38 -2.86 -1.04 8.82
C GLU A 38 -3.39 -2.22 7.99
N LEU A 39 -4.49 -2.03 7.24
CA LEU A 39 -5.05 -3.06 6.35
C LEU A 39 -4.04 -3.51 5.28
N ILE A 40 -3.34 -2.56 4.67
CA ILE A 40 -2.35 -2.83 3.63
C ILE A 40 -1.05 -3.37 4.22
N GLY A 41 -0.70 -3.03 5.45
CA GLY A 41 0.58 -3.36 6.08
C GLY A 41 1.56 -2.20 5.96
N LYS A 42 2.27 -1.89 7.05
CA LYS A 42 3.15 -0.72 7.16
C LYS A 42 4.35 -0.81 6.23
N GLU A 43 4.83 -2.04 6.07
CA GLU A 43 5.92 -2.44 5.19
C GLU A 43 5.65 -2.18 3.72
N ASN A 44 4.39 -1.97 3.31
CA ASN A 44 4.01 -1.69 1.93
C ASN A 44 3.97 -0.17 1.62
N PHE A 45 4.37 0.70 2.55
CA PHE A 45 4.43 2.15 2.34
C PHE A 45 5.87 2.64 2.38
N HIS A 46 6.34 3.18 1.27
CA HIS A 46 7.73 3.59 1.08
C HIS A 46 7.84 5.09 0.78
N GLU A 47 8.95 5.70 1.18
CA GLU A 47 9.20 7.12 1.02
C GLU A 47 9.41 7.55 -0.44
N ASN A 48 9.78 6.63 -1.32
CA ASN A 48 10.00 6.89 -2.74
C ASN A 48 9.78 5.64 -3.60
N ILE A 49 9.84 5.81 -4.93
CA ILE A 49 9.60 4.73 -5.90
C ILE A 49 10.70 3.67 -5.90
N VAL A 50 11.95 4.04 -5.62
CA VAL A 50 13.08 3.08 -5.61
C VAL A 50 12.91 2.11 -4.45
N SER A 51 12.69 2.62 -3.24
CA SER A 51 12.43 1.82 -2.03
C SER A 51 11.23 0.88 -2.19
N ALA A 52 10.17 1.33 -2.87
CA ALA A 52 9.00 0.48 -3.18
C ALA A 52 9.33 -0.66 -4.16
N LEU A 53 10.13 -0.39 -5.19
CA LEU A 53 10.55 -1.40 -6.17
C LEU A 53 11.51 -2.42 -5.54
N ASP A 54 12.48 -1.96 -4.74
CA ASP A 54 13.42 -2.83 -4.03
C ASP A 54 12.66 -3.83 -3.14
N TYR A 55 11.63 -3.37 -2.43
CA TYR A 55 10.78 -4.24 -1.63
C TYR A 55 9.95 -5.19 -2.50
N ALA A 56 9.36 -4.72 -3.59
CA ALA A 56 8.61 -5.56 -4.52
C ALA A 56 9.46 -6.72 -5.06
N GLU A 57 10.73 -6.50 -5.40
CA GLU A 57 11.65 -7.55 -5.84
C GLU A 57 11.86 -8.65 -4.79
N THR A 58 11.77 -8.32 -3.49
CA THR A 58 11.88 -9.33 -2.43
C THR A 58 10.68 -10.28 -2.34
N LEU A 59 9.52 -9.88 -2.88
CA LEU A 59 8.28 -10.63 -2.84
C LEU A 59 8.12 -11.62 -4.00
N VAL A 60 8.85 -11.42 -5.12
CA VAL A 60 8.72 -12.23 -6.35
C VAL A 60 9.66 -13.44 -6.35
N LYS A 61 9.95 -14.02 -5.17
CA LYS A 61 10.82 -15.19 -5.05
C LYS A 61 10.07 -16.51 -5.15
#